data_AF-A0A819T7U3-F1
#
_entry.id   AF-A0A819T7U3-F1
#
_cell.length_a   1.000
_cell.length_b   1.000
_cell.length_c   1.000
_cell.angle_alpha   90.00
_cell.angle_beta   90.00
_cell.angle_gamma   90.00
#
_symmetry.space_group_name_H-M   'P 1'
#
loop_
_entity.id
_entity.type
_entity.pdbx_description
1 polymer ?
#
loop_
_entity_poly.entity_id
_entity_poly.type
_entity_poly.pdbx_seq_one_letter_code
_entity_poly.pdbx_strand_id
1 'polypeptide(L)'
;MLKCRIQFQKNIPLSLQRFIFQGKELKDEATLAEYSINDNSTFHLVLKLRGGKLVIRLRSTSDQSISNVNVHLHINHAWNLSCIYPEPSITDKVSFIEWNNIEVYPDGHLMMNQHYKQSLNSQSYHYPFIDDELEYKMLFWEALTIDTSMFNIDHGLCVTRTDFPQVLNYLLKKMSFSSEHRDDMITYILPHLDEIDPNHIQKHVVFRFLSPNEYSNLAALHVRPEPDQIIRAFLLYIFNNDEQTTISTIENLDNEVKEILHTNYTPR
;
A
#
# COMPACT_ATOMS: atom_id res chain seq x y z
N MET A 1 -22.02 -13.06 16.19
CA MET A 1 -20.64 -13.36 15.77
C MET A 1 -19.66 -12.51 16.59
N LEU A 2 -18.55 -13.08 17.07
CA LEU A 2 -17.58 -12.41 17.95
C LEU A 2 -17.07 -11.09 17.35
N LYS A 3 -16.64 -11.10 16.08
CA LYS A 3 -16.08 -9.92 15.40
C LYS A 3 -17.07 -8.75 15.33
N CYS A 4 -18.34 -9.01 15.03
CA CYS A 4 -19.40 -7.98 15.03
C CYS A 4 -19.61 -7.36 16.42
N ARG A 5 -19.54 -8.18 17.48
CA ARG A 5 -19.69 -7.68 18.86
C ARG A 5 -18.52 -6.80 19.26
N ILE A 6 -17.31 -7.17 18.85
CA ILE A 6 -16.11 -6.35 19.07
C ILE A 6 -16.15 -5.08 18.22
N GLN A 7 -16.63 -5.13 16.97
CA GLN A 7 -16.83 -3.93 16.16
C GLN A 7 -17.75 -2.94 16.89
N PHE A 8 -18.89 -3.41 17.41
CA PHE A 8 -19.82 -2.57 18.15
C PHE A 8 -19.24 -2.02 19.45
N GLN A 9 -18.48 -2.83 20.19
CA GLN A 9 -17.96 -2.43 21.51
C GLN A 9 -16.69 -1.59 21.45
N LYS A 10 -15.85 -1.79 20.44
CA LYS A 10 -14.52 -1.17 20.32
C LYS A 10 -14.43 -0.22 19.12
N ASN A 11 -15.48 -0.13 18.31
CA ASN A 11 -15.51 0.65 17.08
C ASN A 11 -14.42 0.23 16.06
N ILE A 12 -13.95 -1.02 16.08
CA ILE A 12 -12.90 -1.47 15.14
C ILE A 12 -13.59 -2.14 13.95
N PRO A 13 -13.33 -1.75 12.68
CA PRO A 13 -13.95 -2.40 11.53
C PRO A 13 -13.55 -3.87 11.38
N LEU A 14 -14.47 -4.74 10.95
CA LEU A 14 -14.25 -6.20 10.86
C LEU A 14 -13.02 -6.56 10.03
N SER A 15 -12.82 -5.86 8.92
CA SER A 15 -11.71 -6.06 7.99
C SER A 15 -10.34 -5.71 8.60
N LEU A 16 -10.31 -4.94 9.69
CA LEU A 16 -9.11 -4.64 10.48
C LEU A 16 -8.94 -5.54 11.70
N GLN A 17 -9.97 -6.29 12.09
CA GLN A 17 -9.91 -7.18 13.25
C GLN A 17 -9.23 -8.51 12.90
N ARG A 18 -8.12 -8.79 13.59
CA ARG A 18 -7.49 -10.11 13.61
C ARG A 18 -7.53 -10.66 15.03
N PHE A 19 -8.26 -11.76 15.23
CA PHE A 19 -8.29 -12.45 16.52
C PHE A 19 -7.32 -13.61 16.50
N ILE A 20 -6.49 -13.69 17.53
CA ILE A 20 -5.54 -14.78 17.73
C ILE A 20 -5.90 -15.51 19.02
N PHE A 21 -6.04 -16.82 18.93
CA PHE A 21 -6.25 -17.73 20.05
C PHE A 21 -5.22 -18.85 20.00
N GLN A 22 -4.48 -19.06 21.09
CA GLN A 22 -3.43 -20.10 21.18
C GLN A 22 -2.46 -20.08 19.97
N GLY A 23 -2.08 -18.88 19.51
CA GLY A 23 -1.18 -18.68 18.38
C GLY A 23 -1.81 -18.91 16.99
N LYS A 24 -3.11 -19.19 16.90
CA LYS A 24 -3.83 -19.36 15.63
C LYS A 24 -4.80 -18.20 15.38
N GLU A 25 -4.81 -17.72 14.15
CA GLU A 25 -5.80 -16.73 13.70
C GLU A 25 -7.17 -17.38 13.53
N LEU A 26 -8.21 -16.70 14.03
CA LEU A 26 -9.59 -17.08 13.82
C LEU A 26 -10.02 -16.69 12.40
N LYS A 27 -10.37 -17.69 11.59
CA LYS A 27 -10.94 -17.48 10.26
C LYS A 27 -12.41 -17.06 10.37
N ASP A 28 -12.87 -16.25 9.42
CA ASP A 28 -14.26 -15.76 9.39
C ASP A 28 -15.29 -16.88 9.26
N GLU A 29 -14.95 -17.93 8.49
CA GLU A 29 -15.82 -19.09 8.24
C GLU A 29 -15.83 -20.13 9.37
N ALA A 30 -14.98 -19.96 10.39
CA ALA A 30 -14.76 -20.96 11.41
C ALA A 30 -15.50 -20.64 12.72
N THR A 31 -16.09 -21.67 13.33
CA THR A 31 -16.85 -21.50 14.58
C THR A 31 -15.92 -21.41 15.79
N LEU A 32 -16.38 -20.78 16.89
CA LEU A 32 -15.58 -20.73 18.13
C LEU A 32 -15.27 -22.16 18.65
N ALA A 33 -16.20 -23.10 18.45
CA ALA A 33 -16.05 -24.49 18.84
C ALA A 33 -14.91 -25.20 18.08
N GLU A 34 -14.68 -24.87 16.81
CA GLU A 34 -13.58 -25.45 16.01
C GLU A 34 -12.19 -25.08 16.54
N TYR A 35 -12.09 -23.97 17.27
CA TYR A 35 -10.86 -23.56 17.96
C TYR A 35 -10.83 -23.98 19.43
N SER A 36 -11.78 -24.82 19.88
CA SER A 36 -11.91 -25.25 21.28
C SER A 36 -11.98 -24.07 22.26
N ILE A 37 -12.63 -22.98 21.83
CA ILE A 37 -12.84 -21.80 22.65
C ILE A 37 -14.01 -22.06 23.59
N ASN A 38 -13.75 -21.90 24.88
CA ASN A 38 -14.75 -22.02 25.93
C ASN A 38 -15.02 -20.66 26.60
N ASP A 39 -16.03 -20.62 27.47
CA ASP A 39 -16.30 -19.46 28.31
C ASP A 39 -15.05 -19.08 29.12
N ASN A 40 -14.79 -17.77 29.21
CA ASN A 40 -13.58 -17.15 29.81
C ASN A 40 -12.26 -17.33 29.04
N SER A 41 -12.29 -17.85 27.80
CA SER A 41 -11.12 -17.82 26.92
C SER A 41 -10.69 -16.38 26.62
N THR A 42 -9.39 -16.12 26.65
CA THR A 42 -8.82 -14.81 26.30
C THR A 42 -8.28 -14.82 24.87
N PHE A 43 -8.61 -13.79 24.10
CA PHE A 43 -8.12 -13.58 22.74
C PHE A 43 -7.20 -12.37 22.68
N HIS A 44 -6.23 -12.43 21.78
CA HIS A 44 -5.49 -11.24 21.38
C HIS A 44 -6.17 -10.64 20.15
N LEU A 45 -6.66 -9.41 20.27
CA LEU A 45 -7.08 -8.59 19.13
C LEU A 45 -5.87 -7.81 18.63
N VAL A 46 -5.46 -8.07 17.39
CA VAL A 46 -4.42 -7.32 16.68
C VAL A 46 -5.08 -6.56 15.54
N LEU A 47 -4.74 -5.28 15.39
CA LEU A 47 -5.18 -4.47 14.27
C LEU A 47 -4.32 -4.79 13.05
N LYS A 48 -4.95 -5.08 11.91
CA LYS A 48 -4.23 -5.21 10.64
C LYS A 48 -3.74 -3.82 10.21
N LEU A 49 -2.44 -3.67 9.95
CA LEU A 49 -1.92 -2.52 9.20
C LEU A 49 -2.24 -2.72 7.72
N ARG A 50 -2.65 -1.65 7.04
CA ARG A 50 -2.68 -1.66 5.57
C ARG A 50 -1.52 -0.84 5.03
N GLY A 51 -0.80 -1.43 4.08
CA GLY A 51 0.15 -0.73 3.23
C GLY A 51 -0.53 -0.42 1.90
N GLY A 52 -0.76 0.86 1.62
CA GLY A 52 -1.39 1.32 0.39
C GLY A 52 -0.40 1.61 -0.72
N LYS A 53 -0.89 1.41 -1.96
CA LYS A 53 -0.39 1.88 -3.27
C LYS A 53 1.05 2.38 -3.27
N LEU A 54 2.02 1.47 -3.43
CA LEU A 54 3.35 1.87 -3.88
C LEU A 54 3.23 2.28 -5.34
N VAL A 55 3.33 3.58 -5.61
CA VAL A 55 3.48 4.06 -6.99
C VAL A 55 4.95 3.91 -7.38
N ILE A 56 5.20 3.16 -8.45
CA ILE A 56 6.50 3.14 -9.13
C ILE A 56 6.32 4.01 -10.37
N ARG A 57 6.96 5.19 -10.37
CA ARG A 57 7.02 6.07 -11.53
C ARG A 57 8.42 6.01 -12.12
N LEU A 58 8.48 5.68 -13.40
CA LEU A 58 9.69 5.70 -14.19
C LEU A 58 9.62 6.91 -15.12
N ARG A 59 10.71 7.66 -15.24
CA ARG A 59 10.76 8.82 -16.12
C ARG A 59 12.10 8.86 -16.83
N SER A 60 12.04 9.17 -18.13
CA SER A 60 13.19 9.65 -18.88
C SER A 60 13.30 11.16 -18.69
N THR A 61 14.46 11.64 -18.26
CA THR A 61 14.78 13.08 -18.20
C THR A 61 15.46 13.56 -19.48
N SER A 62 15.95 12.64 -20.31
CA SER A 62 16.23 12.93 -21.71
C SER A 62 14.91 13.14 -22.47
N ASP A 63 14.90 14.00 -23.49
CA ASP A 63 13.74 14.17 -24.39
C ASP A 63 13.45 12.92 -25.27
N GLN A 64 14.04 11.76 -24.91
CA GLN A 64 13.93 10.49 -25.62
C GLN A 64 13.27 9.44 -24.72
N SER A 65 12.49 8.55 -25.32
CA SER A 65 11.95 7.38 -24.63
C SER A 65 13.04 6.35 -24.35
N ILE A 66 12.82 5.54 -23.30
CA ILE A 66 13.69 4.42 -22.95
C ILE A 66 12.94 3.12 -23.25
N SER A 67 13.49 2.33 -24.16
CA SER A 67 12.87 1.08 -24.62
C SER A 67 13.35 -0.14 -23.85
N ASN A 68 12.55 -1.22 -23.89
CA ASN A 68 12.86 -2.52 -23.28
C ASN A 68 13.15 -2.46 -21.76
N VAL A 69 12.44 -1.61 -21.03
CA VAL A 69 12.58 -1.51 -19.57
C VAL A 69 11.90 -2.69 -18.89
N ASN A 70 12.67 -3.40 -18.07
CA ASN A 70 12.21 -4.48 -17.22
C ASN A 70 12.22 -4.03 -15.76
N VAL A 71 11.13 -4.26 -15.05
CA VAL A 71 10.92 -3.89 -13.66
C VAL A 71 10.70 -5.17 -12.86
N HIS A 72 11.63 -5.47 -11.96
CA HIS A 72 11.56 -6.58 -11.01
C HIS A 72 11.30 -6.05 -9.61
N LEU A 73 10.18 -6.45 -9.02
CA LEU A 73 9.84 -6.17 -7.63
C LEU A 73 9.90 -7.47 -6.83
N HIS A 74 10.74 -7.53 -5.80
CA HIS A 74 10.78 -8.64 -4.86
C HIS A 74 10.22 -8.22 -3.50
N ILE A 75 9.25 -8.98 -2.97
CA ILE A 75 8.56 -8.67 -1.73
C ILE A 75 8.88 -9.73 -0.69
N ASN A 76 9.25 -9.26 0.50
CA ASN A 76 9.53 -10.12 1.64
C ASN A 76 8.24 -10.81 2.15
N HIS A 77 8.37 -12.03 2.64
CA HIS A 77 7.30 -12.87 3.20
C HIS A 77 6.46 -12.24 4.31
N ALA A 78 6.92 -11.14 4.90
CA ALA A 78 6.13 -10.36 5.83
C ALA A 78 4.85 -9.77 5.20
N TRP A 79 4.83 -9.57 3.89
CA TRP A 79 3.77 -8.87 3.17
C TRP A 79 3.07 -9.82 2.19
N ASN A 80 1.75 -9.77 2.16
CA ASN A 80 0.96 -10.45 1.14
C ASN A 80 0.43 -9.39 0.18
N LEU A 81 0.82 -9.49 -1.08
CA LEU A 81 0.26 -8.65 -2.13
C LEU A 81 -1.26 -8.81 -2.20
N SER A 82 -1.98 -7.69 -2.26
CA SER A 82 -3.44 -7.64 -2.41
C SER A 82 -3.87 -7.10 -3.76
N CYS A 83 -3.05 -6.26 -4.39
CA CYS A 83 -3.34 -5.66 -5.69
C CYS A 83 -2.05 -5.38 -6.46
N ILE A 84 -2.10 -5.51 -7.78
CA ILE A 84 -1.07 -5.04 -8.71
C ILE A 84 -1.78 -4.39 -9.89
N TYR A 85 -1.08 -3.50 -10.58
CA TYR A 85 -1.55 -2.83 -11.78
C TYR A 85 -0.37 -2.72 -12.75
N PRO A 86 -0.58 -2.97 -14.05
CA PRO A 86 -1.86 -2.93 -14.78
C PRO A 86 -2.84 -4.11 -14.75
N GLU A 87 -2.55 -5.25 -14.13
CA GLU A 87 -3.49 -6.38 -14.14
C GLU A 87 -3.91 -6.87 -12.75
N PRO A 88 -5.20 -7.11 -12.47
CA PRO A 88 -5.66 -7.49 -11.14
C PRO A 88 -5.79 -9.01 -10.95
N SER A 89 -5.75 -9.41 -9.68
CA SER A 89 -6.14 -10.70 -9.07
C SER A 89 -4.98 -11.56 -8.59
N ILE A 90 -4.45 -11.23 -7.42
CA ILE A 90 -3.53 -12.10 -6.68
C ILE A 90 -4.37 -13.03 -5.80
N THR A 91 -4.36 -14.32 -6.12
CA THR A 91 -5.10 -15.34 -5.35
C THR A 91 -4.24 -16.04 -4.30
N ASP A 92 -2.91 -16.01 -4.45
CA ASP A 92 -1.95 -16.67 -3.55
C ASP A 92 -0.79 -15.74 -3.15
N LYS A 93 0.08 -16.23 -2.25
CA LYS A 93 1.29 -15.49 -1.84
C LYS A 93 2.26 -15.33 -3.02
N VAL A 94 2.37 -14.11 -3.51
CA VAL A 94 3.35 -13.71 -4.53
C VAL A 94 4.58 -13.12 -3.84
N SER A 95 5.76 -13.65 -4.13
CA SER A 95 7.05 -13.18 -3.60
C SER A 95 7.80 -12.24 -4.55
N PHE A 96 7.44 -12.22 -5.84
CA PHE A 96 7.98 -11.24 -6.79
C PHE A 96 7.03 -10.97 -7.96
N ILE A 97 7.19 -9.80 -8.58
CA ILE A 97 6.50 -9.38 -9.80
C ILE A 97 7.54 -8.91 -10.80
N GLU A 98 7.35 -9.26 -12.06
CA GLU A 98 8.18 -8.81 -13.16
C GLU A 98 7.31 -8.22 -14.28
N TRP A 99 7.50 -6.93 -14.57
CA TRP A 99 6.99 -6.28 -15.77
C TRP A 99 8.11 -6.16 -16.78
N ASN A 100 7.93 -6.68 -17.99
CA ASN A 100 8.97 -6.65 -19.03
C ASN A 100 8.57 -5.78 -20.20
N ASN A 101 9.60 -5.38 -20.97
CA ASN A 101 9.44 -4.71 -22.25
C ASN A 101 8.56 -3.44 -22.18
N ILE A 102 8.83 -2.61 -21.17
CA ILE A 102 8.16 -1.32 -20.95
C ILE A 102 8.91 -0.25 -21.74
N GLU A 103 8.17 0.57 -22.49
CA GLU A 103 8.64 1.82 -23.06
C GLU A 103 8.33 2.95 -22.08
N VAL A 104 9.36 3.69 -21.66
CA VAL A 104 9.23 4.79 -20.69
C VAL A 104 9.39 6.13 -21.39
N TYR A 105 8.37 6.99 -21.32
CA TYR A 105 8.36 8.29 -21.98
C TYR A 105 8.83 9.43 -21.07
N PRO A 106 9.26 10.58 -21.63
CA PRO A 106 9.76 11.71 -20.84
C PRO A 106 8.74 12.35 -19.90
N ASP A 107 7.46 12.32 -20.24
CA ASP A 107 6.36 12.75 -19.38
C ASP A 107 6.03 11.74 -18.24
N GLY A 108 6.58 10.54 -18.34
CA GLY A 108 6.40 9.42 -17.41
C GLY A 108 5.23 8.50 -17.76
N HIS A 109 4.64 8.62 -18.95
CA HIS A 109 3.77 7.57 -19.50
C HIS A 109 4.58 6.30 -19.77
N LEU A 110 3.93 5.15 -19.59
CA LEU A 110 4.50 3.83 -19.83
C LEU A 110 3.68 3.15 -20.93
N MET A 111 4.32 2.66 -21.98
CA MET A 111 3.69 1.77 -22.94
C MET A 111 4.22 0.36 -22.71
N MET A 112 3.34 -0.64 -22.73
CA MET A 112 3.73 -2.02 -22.49
C MET A 112 3.36 -2.86 -23.71
N ASN A 113 4.39 -3.44 -24.34
CA ASN A 113 4.20 -4.10 -25.63
C ASN A 113 4.12 -5.63 -25.50
N GLN A 114 4.67 -6.26 -24.44
CA GLN A 114 4.60 -7.73 -24.22
C GLN A 114 4.85 -8.20 -22.76
N HIS A 115 4.13 -9.26 -22.35
CA HIS A 115 4.37 -10.24 -21.26
C HIS A 115 4.89 -9.77 -19.88
N TYR A 116 4.06 -9.91 -18.83
CA TYR A 116 4.53 -9.98 -17.43
C TYR A 116 4.66 -11.44 -16.97
N LYS A 117 5.54 -11.68 -15.98
CA LYS A 117 5.67 -12.99 -15.31
C LYS A 117 5.34 -12.82 -13.85
N GLN A 118 4.48 -13.70 -13.33
CA GLN A 118 4.25 -13.82 -11.89
C GLN A 118 4.69 -15.20 -11.41
N SER A 119 5.27 -15.26 -10.21
CA SER A 119 5.40 -16.54 -9.52
C SER A 119 4.29 -16.70 -8.49
N LEU A 120 3.52 -17.79 -8.64
CA LEU A 120 2.60 -18.29 -7.63
C LEU A 120 3.14 -19.66 -7.18
N ASN A 121 3.28 -19.88 -5.88
CA ASN A 121 3.67 -21.18 -5.31
C ASN A 121 4.96 -21.81 -5.91
N SER A 122 5.98 -20.99 -6.21
CA SER A 122 7.24 -21.43 -6.86
C SER A 122 7.11 -21.91 -8.31
N GLN A 123 5.96 -21.66 -8.96
CA GLN A 123 5.75 -21.86 -10.39
C GLN A 123 5.55 -20.51 -11.08
N SER A 124 6.09 -20.37 -12.30
CA SER A 124 5.98 -19.15 -13.10
C SER A 124 4.81 -19.24 -14.07
N TYR A 125 3.89 -18.28 -14.03
CA TYR A 125 2.74 -18.21 -14.93
C TYR A 125 2.99 -17.14 -16.00
N HIS A 126 2.65 -17.47 -17.25
CA HIS A 126 2.71 -16.56 -18.40
C HIS A 126 1.27 -16.30 -18.86
N TYR A 127 0.86 -15.04 -18.95
CA TYR A 127 -0.49 -14.67 -19.37
C TYR A 127 -0.47 -14.14 -20.82
N PRO A 128 -1.36 -14.65 -21.71
CA PRO A 128 -1.47 -14.22 -23.09
C PRO A 128 -2.32 -12.94 -23.26
N PHE A 129 -2.07 -12.24 -24.36
CA PHE A 129 -2.53 -10.90 -24.74
C PHE A 129 -4.03 -10.79 -25.09
N ILE A 130 -4.60 -9.58 -24.92
CA ILE A 130 -5.81 -9.07 -25.58
C ILE A 130 -5.37 -7.82 -26.36
N ASP A 131 -5.83 -7.69 -27.61
CA ASP A 131 -5.16 -7.12 -28.80
C ASP A 131 -4.76 -5.62 -28.85
N ASP A 132 -4.64 -4.90 -27.73
CA ASP A 132 -4.40 -3.44 -27.74
C ASP A 132 -3.08 -3.04 -27.04
N GLU A 133 -2.32 -2.12 -27.66
CA GLU A 133 -1.27 -1.36 -26.98
C GLU A 133 -1.92 -0.54 -25.85
N LEU A 134 -1.80 -1.03 -24.61
CA LEU A 134 -2.40 -0.37 -23.46
C LEU A 134 -1.42 0.67 -22.90
N GLU A 135 -1.85 1.91 -22.93
CA GLU A 135 -1.15 3.02 -22.28
C GLU A 135 -1.37 2.94 -20.77
N TYR A 136 -0.29 2.80 -20.02
CA TYR A 136 -0.31 2.76 -18.56
C TYR A 136 0.41 3.98 -17.99
N LYS A 137 -0.26 4.69 -17.08
CA LYS A 137 0.31 5.91 -16.48
C LYS A 137 1.33 5.64 -15.37
N MET A 138 1.25 4.45 -14.76
CA MET A 138 2.12 4.03 -13.66
C MET A 138 2.05 2.52 -13.46
N LEU A 139 3.06 1.97 -12.78
CA LEU A 139 2.96 0.67 -12.13
C LEU A 139 2.62 0.90 -10.66
N PHE A 140 1.71 0.11 -10.10
CA PHE A 140 1.51 0.11 -8.66
C PHE A 140 1.20 -1.26 -8.11
N TRP A 141 1.38 -1.38 -6.79
CA TRP A 141 0.95 -2.54 -6.04
C TRP A 141 0.53 -2.15 -4.63
N GLU A 142 -0.27 -3.01 -4.02
CA GLU A 142 -0.72 -2.93 -2.64
C GLU A 142 -0.36 -4.23 -1.92
N ALA A 143 0.03 -4.12 -0.65
CA ALA A 143 0.18 -5.30 0.18
C ALA A 143 -0.37 -5.08 1.57
N LEU A 144 -0.84 -6.19 2.14
CA LEU A 144 -1.35 -6.26 3.48
C LEU A 144 -0.34 -7.01 4.34
N THR A 145 -0.05 -6.45 5.51
CA THR A 145 0.76 -7.12 6.52
C THR A 145 0.07 -7.13 7.86
N ILE A 146 0.29 -8.24 8.55
CA ILE A 146 -0.18 -8.49 9.91
C ILE A 146 0.96 -8.36 10.92
N ASP A 147 2.21 -8.27 10.44
CA ASP A 147 3.37 -8.02 11.27
C ASP A 147 3.61 -6.52 11.34
N THR A 148 2.99 -5.92 12.35
CA THR A 148 3.08 -4.49 12.63
C THR A 148 4.36 -4.13 13.40
N SER A 149 5.12 -5.13 13.87
CA SER A 149 6.30 -4.90 14.71
C SER A 149 7.44 -4.22 13.95
N MET A 150 7.46 -4.36 12.62
CA MET A 150 8.42 -3.70 11.74
C MET A 150 8.01 -2.26 11.38
N PHE A 151 6.80 -1.83 11.74
CA PHE A 151 6.24 -0.54 11.33
C PHE A 151 5.90 0.30 12.55
N ASN A 152 6.76 1.27 12.85
CA ASN A 152 6.49 2.24 13.88
C ASN A 152 5.54 3.33 13.35
N ILE A 153 4.23 3.15 13.59
CA ILE A 153 3.22 4.13 13.19
C ILE A 153 3.19 5.36 14.11
N ASP A 154 3.92 5.35 15.24
CA ASP A 154 3.92 6.44 16.23
C ASP A 154 4.58 7.71 15.69
N HIS A 155 5.37 7.62 14.61
CA HIS A 155 5.86 8.80 13.87
C HIS A 155 5.01 9.14 12.64
N GLY A 156 3.79 8.59 12.54
CA GLY A 156 2.82 8.94 11.51
C GLY A 156 1.96 10.14 11.89
N LEU A 157 1.38 10.76 10.88
CA LEU A 157 0.43 11.86 11.04
C LEU A 157 -0.94 11.29 11.34
N CYS A 158 -1.57 11.77 12.40
CA CYS A 158 -2.98 11.49 12.68
C CYS A 158 -3.83 12.64 12.17
N VAL A 159 -4.76 12.38 11.26
CA VAL A 159 -5.62 13.41 10.67
C VAL A 159 -7.07 12.96 10.69
N THR A 160 -8.00 13.91 10.58
CA THR A 160 -9.41 13.55 10.42
C THR A 160 -9.62 12.87 9.06
N ARG A 161 -10.61 11.98 8.96
CA ARG A 161 -10.99 11.35 7.69
C ARG A 161 -11.32 12.38 6.61
N THR A 162 -11.93 13.50 7.01
CA THR A 162 -12.29 14.61 6.12
C THR A 162 -11.07 15.36 5.60
N ASP A 163 -10.04 15.55 6.45
CA ASP A 163 -8.83 16.29 6.08
C ASP A 163 -7.81 15.42 5.36
N PHE A 164 -7.88 14.09 5.52
CA PHE A 164 -6.94 13.13 4.96
C PHE A 164 -6.64 13.35 3.46
N PRO A 165 -7.62 13.55 2.56
CA PRO A 165 -7.34 13.77 1.14
C PRO A 165 -6.52 15.04 0.89
N GLN A 166 -6.80 16.12 1.63
CA GLN A 166 -6.13 17.41 1.46
C GLN A 166 -4.69 17.34 1.99
N VAL A 167 -4.49 16.70 3.14
CA VAL A 167 -3.17 16.46 3.73
C VAL A 167 -2.34 15.56 2.80
N LEU A 168 -2.92 14.47 2.30
CA LEU A 168 -2.24 13.55 1.39
C LEU A 168 -1.84 14.26 0.09
N ASN A 169 -2.74 15.04 -0.51
CA ASN A 169 -2.44 15.85 -1.70
C ASN A 169 -1.28 16.83 -1.44
N TYR A 170 -1.28 17.50 -0.28
CA TYR A 170 -0.23 18.42 0.11
C TYR A 170 1.15 17.75 0.16
N LEU A 171 1.22 16.59 0.82
CA LEU A 171 2.46 15.83 0.97
C LEU A 171 2.95 15.28 -0.37
N LEU A 172 2.08 14.68 -1.17
CA LEU A 172 2.43 14.18 -2.50
C LEU A 172 2.92 15.31 -3.42
N LYS A 173 2.33 16.52 -3.31
CA LYS A 173 2.82 17.70 -4.04
C LYS A 173 4.24 18.07 -3.66
N LYS A 174 4.57 18.01 -2.36
CA LYS A 174 5.93 18.27 -1.86
C LYS A 174 6.92 17.17 -2.29
N MET A 175 6.45 15.94 -2.51
CA MET A 175 7.21 14.83 -3.09
C MET A 175 7.31 14.90 -4.63
N SER A 176 6.91 16.02 -5.24
CA SER A 176 6.98 16.27 -6.69
C SER A 176 6.08 15.38 -7.55
N PHE A 177 5.01 14.81 -6.99
CA PHE A 177 3.97 14.16 -7.79
C PHE A 177 3.15 15.20 -8.56
N SER A 178 2.88 14.95 -9.85
CA SER A 178 2.01 15.78 -10.68
C SER A 178 0.57 15.75 -10.18
N SER A 179 -0.26 16.72 -10.56
CA SER A 179 -1.68 16.77 -10.15
C SER A 179 -2.42 15.48 -10.48
N GLU A 180 -2.28 15.00 -11.71
CA GLU A 180 -2.91 13.77 -12.19
C GLU A 180 -2.59 12.56 -11.31
N HIS A 181 -1.31 12.33 -10.99
CA HIS A 181 -0.93 11.21 -10.12
C HIS A 181 -1.44 11.34 -8.69
N ARG A 182 -1.52 12.57 -8.17
CA ARG A 182 -2.08 12.81 -6.83
C ARG A 182 -3.57 12.47 -6.82
N ASP A 183 -4.29 12.90 -7.85
CA ASP A 183 -5.71 12.63 -8.01
C ASP A 183 -5.96 11.11 -8.14
N ASP A 184 -5.14 10.40 -8.91
CA ASP A 184 -5.19 8.93 -9.04
C ASP A 184 -4.89 8.20 -7.72
N MET A 185 -3.95 8.70 -6.91
CA MET A 185 -3.66 8.11 -5.60
C MET A 185 -4.83 8.32 -4.63
N ILE A 186 -5.36 9.53 -4.55
CA ILE A 186 -6.47 9.87 -3.66
C ILE A 186 -7.73 9.11 -4.06
N THR A 187 -8.05 9.07 -5.35
CA THR A 187 -9.22 8.37 -5.91
C THR A 187 -9.12 6.86 -5.71
N TYR A 188 -7.91 6.29 -5.66
CA TYR A 188 -7.72 4.89 -5.31
C TYR A 188 -7.92 4.64 -3.80
N ILE A 189 -7.32 5.45 -2.93
CA ILE A 189 -7.29 5.19 -1.49
C ILE A 189 -8.65 5.44 -0.82
N LEU A 190 -9.38 6.48 -1.24
CA LEU A 190 -10.65 6.85 -0.58
C LEU A 190 -11.71 5.74 -0.61
N PRO A 191 -12.03 5.11 -1.75
CA PRO A 191 -12.95 3.98 -1.79
C PRO A 191 -12.52 2.81 -0.90
N HIS A 192 -11.22 2.51 -0.82
CA HIS A 192 -10.71 1.45 0.05
C HIS A 192 -10.94 1.79 1.53
N LEU A 193 -10.78 3.05 1.92
CA LEU A 193 -11.11 3.50 3.29
C LEU A 193 -12.61 3.29 3.58
N ASP A 194 -13.48 3.55 2.60
CA ASP A 194 -14.94 3.38 2.72
C ASP A 194 -15.33 1.90 2.75
N GLU A 195 -14.71 1.04 1.95
CA GLU A 195 -14.94 -0.41 2.01
C GLU A 195 -14.54 -1.01 3.37
N ILE A 196 -13.45 -0.49 3.96
CA ILE A 196 -12.96 -0.95 5.26
C ILE A 196 -13.91 -0.50 6.38
N ASP A 197 -14.39 0.74 6.32
CA ASP A 197 -15.26 1.35 7.32
C ASP A 197 -16.48 2.05 6.67
N PRO A 198 -17.46 1.28 6.18
CA PRO A 198 -18.57 1.81 5.36
C PRO A 198 -19.51 2.73 6.15
N ASN A 199 -19.53 2.56 7.47
CA ASN A 199 -20.36 3.36 8.37
C ASN A 199 -19.62 4.60 8.91
N HIS A 200 -18.40 4.85 8.46
CA HIS A 200 -17.59 6.02 8.87
C HIS A 200 -17.45 6.12 10.40
N ILE A 201 -17.33 4.98 11.06
CA ILE A 201 -17.17 4.90 12.52
C ILE A 201 -15.80 5.48 12.91
N GLN A 202 -14.80 5.25 12.07
CA GLN A 202 -13.42 5.70 12.25
C GLN A 202 -13.28 7.14 11.80
N LYS A 203 -13.11 8.04 12.79
CA LYS A 203 -13.00 9.48 12.55
C LYS A 203 -11.60 9.92 12.13
N HIS A 204 -10.57 9.14 12.48
CA HIS A 204 -9.18 9.51 12.26
C HIS A 204 -8.41 8.46 11.46
N VAL A 205 -7.56 8.94 10.57
CA VAL A 205 -6.59 8.14 9.80
C VAL A 205 -5.21 8.49 10.30
N VAL A 206 -4.45 7.49 10.73
CA VAL A 206 -3.02 7.64 11.01
C VAL A 206 -2.25 7.09 9.83
N PHE A 207 -1.34 7.86 9.26
CA PHE A 207 -0.58 7.44 8.10
C PHE A 207 0.83 8.02 8.07
N ARG A 208 1.73 7.34 7.35
CA ARG A 208 3.09 7.82 7.09
C ARG A 208 3.62 7.27 5.77
N PHE A 209 4.53 8.01 5.17
CA PHE A 209 5.37 7.47 4.10
C PHE A 209 6.57 6.74 4.71
N LEU A 210 6.89 5.54 4.24
CA LEU A 210 8.15 4.88 4.58
C LEU A 210 9.30 5.49 3.80
N SER A 211 10.46 5.62 4.44
CA SER A 211 11.71 5.98 3.77
C SER A 211 12.20 4.87 2.84
N PRO A 212 13.03 5.17 1.83
CA PRO A 212 13.63 4.16 0.96
C PRO A 212 14.42 3.10 1.70
N ASN A 213 15.09 3.45 2.79
CA ASN A 213 15.82 2.47 3.61
C ASN A 213 14.88 1.48 4.29
N GLU A 214 13.71 1.94 4.75
CA GLU A 214 12.70 1.08 5.38
C GLU A 214 12.04 0.15 4.36
N TYR A 215 11.55 0.69 3.24
CA TYR A 215 10.80 -0.15 2.28
C TYR A 215 11.69 -0.96 1.34
N SER A 216 12.94 -0.57 1.05
CA SER A 216 13.78 -1.33 0.10
C SER A 216 14.13 -2.73 0.62
N ASN A 217 14.18 -2.91 1.94
CA ASN A 217 14.36 -4.22 2.57
C ASN A 217 13.09 -5.10 2.48
N LEU A 218 11.92 -4.47 2.39
CA LEU A 218 10.62 -5.13 2.36
C LEU A 218 10.16 -5.40 0.94
N ALA A 219 10.54 -4.51 0.02
CA ALA A 219 10.12 -4.47 -1.37
C ALA A 219 11.28 -3.95 -2.23
N ALA A 220 12.23 -4.82 -2.56
CA ALA A 220 13.35 -4.47 -3.42
C ALA A 220 12.86 -4.26 -4.86
N LEU A 221 13.29 -3.17 -5.50
CA LEU A 221 12.95 -2.84 -6.88
C LEU A 221 14.21 -2.77 -7.73
N HIS A 222 14.21 -3.47 -8.84
CA HIS A 222 15.28 -3.44 -9.83
C HIS A 222 14.67 -3.05 -11.18
N VAL A 223 15.19 -2.00 -11.81
CA VAL A 223 14.73 -1.52 -13.11
C VAL A 223 15.89 -1.53 -14.08
N ARG A 224 15.74 -2.14 -15.27
CA ARG A 224 16.78 -2.22 -16.29
C ARG A 224 16.24 -2.08 -17.72
N PRO A 225 16.82 -1.21 -18.59
CA PRO A 225 17.85 -0.23 -18.25
C PRO A 225 17.38 0.76 -17.18
N GLU A 226 18.30 1.26 -16.36
CA GLU A 226 17.98 2.17 -15.26
C GLU A 226 17.48 3.49 -15.86
N PRO A 227 16.24 3.92 -15.58
CA PRO A 227 15.73 5.19 -16.09
C PRO A 227 16.37 6.35 -15.32
N ASP A 228 16.31 7.55 -15.90
CA ASP A 228 16.93 8.73 -15.32
C ASP A 228 16.35 9.12 -13.95
N GLN A 229 15.05 8.85 -13.75
CA GLN A 229 14.40 9.06 -12.47
C GLN A 229 13.44 7.92 -12.14
N ILE A 230 13.52 7.46 -10.89
CA ILE A 230 12.58 6.54 -10.26
C ILE A 230 11.98 7.25 -9.04
N ILE A 231 10.66 7.43 -9.02
CA ILE A 231 9.95 7.92 -7.83
C ILE A 231 9.17 6.75 -7.23
N ARG A 232 9.36 6.55 -5.92
CA ARG A 232 8.69 5.51 -5.12
C ARG A 232 8.18 6.13 -3.83
N ALA A 233 6.89 5.97 -3.57
CA ALA A 233 6.27 6.40 -2.33
C ALA A 233 5.50 5.23 -1.73
N PHE A 234 5.82 4.85 -0.48
CA PHE A 234 5.12 3.78 0.22
C PHE A 234 4.28 4.36 1.34
N LEU A 235 2.96 4.29 1.22
CA LEU A 235 2.04 4.82 2.21
C LEU A 235 1.56 3.71 3.17
N LEU A 236 1.89 3.83 4.45
CA LEU A 236 1.23 3.06 5.50
C LEU A 236 0.07 3.85 6.06
N TYR A 237 -1.05 3.18 6.32
CA TYR A 237 -2.16 3.80 7.02
C TYR A 237 -2.95 2.82 7.88
N ILE A 238 -3.54 3.35 8.94
CA ILE A 238 -4.53 2.70 9.79
C ILE A 238 -5.62 3.67 10.20
N PHE A 239 -6.74 3.11 10.65
CA PHE A 239 -7.70 3.86 11.42
C PHE A 239 -7.32 3.87 12.90
N ASN A 240 -7.49 5.02 13.54
CA ASN A 240 -7.27 5.19 14.97
C ASN A 240 -8.52 5.80 15.63
N ASN A 241 -8.88 5.25 16.78
CA ASN A 241 -10.03 5.65 17.58
C ASN A 241 -9.66 6.23 18.94
N ASP A 242 -8.37 6.34 19.23
CA ASP A 242 -7.94 6.91 20.49
C ASP A 242 -8.17 8.43 20.48
N GLU A 243 -9.16 8.87 21.26
CA GLU A 243 -9.55 10.26 21.44
C GLU A 243 -8.41 11.10 22.06
N GLN A 244 -7.38 10.48 22.64
CA GLN A 244 -6.21 11.16 23.19
C GLN A 244 -5.11 11.41 22.14
N THR A 245 -5.28 10.94 20.90
CA THR A 245 -4.28 11.13 19.85
C THR A 245 -4.25 12.59 19.40
N THR A 246 -3.05 13.17 19.35
CA THR A 246 -2.87 14.52 18.81
C THR A 246 -3.17 14.52 17.32
N ILE A 247 -4.06 15.40 16.88
CA ILE A 247 -4.46 15.55 15.47
C ILE A 247 -3.53 16.56 14.81
N SER A 248 -2.80 16.13 13.78
CA SER A 248 -2.03 16.97 12.88
C SER A 248 -2.96 17.75 11.96
N THR A 249 -2.69 19.03 11.76
CA THR A 249 -3.42 19.91 10.83
C THR A 249 -2.50 20.42 9.74
N ILE A 250 -3.06 20.77 8.58
CA ILE A 250 -2.28 21.27 7.43
C ILE A 250 -1.39 22.46 7.80
N GLU A 251 -1.85 23.32 8.70
CA GLU A 251 -1.16 24.53 9.14
C GLU A 251 0.14 24.23 9.93
N ASN A 252 0.22 23.05 10.57
CA ASN A 252 1.38 22.64 11.36
C ASN A 252 2.29 21.62 10.63
N LEU A 253 1.86 21.12 9.47
CA LEU A 253 2.58 20.09 8.72
C LEU A 253 4.02 20.49 8.41
N ASP A 254 4.31 21.73 8.00
CA ASP A 254 5.68 22.11 7.61
C ASP A 254 6.72 22.00 8.75
N ASN A 255 6.27 22.01 10.02
CA ASN A 255 7.11 21.76 11.19
C ASN A 255 7.25 20.27 11.50
N GLU A 256 6.22 19.46 11.22
CA GLU A 256 6.14 18.02 11.49
C GLU A 256 6.74 17.17 10.34
N VAL A 257 6.83 17.71 9.13
CA VAL A 257 7.04 16.96 7.88
C VAL A 257 8.49 17.01 7.36
N LYS A 258 9.38 17.80 7.97
CA LYS A 258 10.79 17.88 7.55
C LYS A 258 11.47 16.51 7.59
N GLU A 259 11.21 15.68 8.60
CA GLU A 259 11.76 14.32 8.68
C GLU A 259 11.10 13.34 7.69
N ILE A 260 9.83 13.53 7.34
CA ILE A 260 9.04 12.62 6.49
C ILE A 260 9.42 12.77 5.00
N LEU A 261 9.74 13.99 4.54
CA LEU A 261 10.05 14.27 3.14
C LEU A 261 11.53 14.11 2.76
N HIS A 262 12.45 14.24 3.72
CA HIS A 262 13.89 14.21 3.45
C HIS A 262 14.39 12.86 2.89
N THR A 263 13.61 11.80 3.04
CA THR A 263 14.01 10.45 2.64
C THR A 263 13.52 10.01 1.27
N ASN A 264 12.45 10.57 0.70
CA ASN A 264 11.81 9.99 -0.49
C ASN A 264 12.32 10.51 -1.84
N TYR A 265 13.34 11.36 -1.82
CA TYR A 265 13.97 11.90 -3.01
C TYR A 265 15.39 11.34 -3.13
N THR A 266 15.61 10.48 -4.12
CA THR A 266 16.95 10.15 -4.62
C THR A 266 17.12 10.85 -5.97
N PRO A 267 17.40 12.16 -6.00
CA PRO A 267 18.01 12.76 -7.18
C PRO A 267 19.43 12.21 -7.28
N ARG A 268 19.92 12.06 -8.51
CA ARG A 268 21.36 12.20 -8.70
C ARG A 268 21.75 13.66 -8.55
#